data_AF-D3Q7Q7-F1
#
_entry.id   AF-D3Q7Q7-F1
#
_cell.length_a   1.000
_cell.length_b   1.000
_cell.length_c   1.000
_cell.angle_alpha   90.00
_cell.angle_beta   90.00
_cell.angle_gamma   90.00
#
_symmetry.space_group_name_H-M   'P 1'
#
loop_
_entity.id
_entity.type
_entity.pdbx_description
1 polymer ?
#
loop_
_entity_poly.entity_id
_entity_poly.type
_entity_poly.pdbx_seq_one_letter_code
_entity_poly.pdbx_strand_id
1 'polypeptide(L)'
;MKPKFEATAILELPLAQAEAAILDVRTGPPGQGHVWLLGDTTGAVTGGPQRFTAMLGNYRLTVDVDRERRTIATQGGWWYRGEYALEPAGPHTRVTHRVYNVAGPATRWGVPLANRLFIGFQAQTRASFADTVRDMGKRLGCRVSLPDPVAT
;
A
#
# COMPACT_ATOMS: atom_id res chain seq x y z
N MET A 1 -5.55 13.88 8.71
CA MET A 1 -4.16 14.13 8.23
C MET A 1 -4.22 14.28 6.72
N LYS A 2 -3.64 15.32 6.11
CA LYS A 2 -3.71 15.50 4.65
C LYS A 2 -2.70 14.57 3.95
N PRO A 3 -3.10 13.79 2.93
CA PRO A 3 -2.16 12.97 2.18
C PRO A 3 -1.16 13.85 1.42
N LYS A 4 0.08 13.38 1.31
CA LYS A 4 1.14 13.99 0.50
C LYS A 4 1.11 13.52 -0.95
N PHE A 5 0.47 12.39 -1.20
CA PHE A 5 0.24 11.81 -2.51
C PHE A 5 -1.06 11.00 -2.47
N GLU A 6 -1.81 11.03 -3.56
CA GLU A 6 -2.98 10.19 -3.76
C GLU A 6 -2.99 9.72 -5.23
N ALA A 7 -3.26 8.42 -5.43
CA ALA A 7 -3.52 7.84 -6.73
C ALA A 7 -4.60 6.78 -6.62
N THR A 8 -5.35 6.60 -7.71
CA THR A 8 -6.44 5.63 -7.78
C THR A 8 -6.26 4.70 -8.96
N ALA A 9 -6.85 3.52 -8.90
CA ALA A 9 -6.94 2.56 -9.98
C ALA A 9 -8.25 1.77 -9.86
N ILE A 10 -8.70 1.16 -10.95
CA ILE A 10 -9.84 0.25 -10.98
C ILE A 10 -9.31 -1.16 -11.24
N LEU A 11 -9.69 -2.09 -10.37
CA LEU A 11 -9.54 -3.53 -10.58
C LEU A 11 -10.85 -4.06 -11.15
N GLU A 12 -10.81 -4.73 -12.29
CA GLU A 12 -11.99 -5.33 -12.94
C GLU A 12 -12.46 -6.62 -12.23
N LEU A 13 -12.65 -6.55 -10.91
CA LEU A 13 -13.24 -7.61 -10.10
C LEU A 13 -14.14 -7.06 -8.98
N PRO A 14 -15.10 -7.86 -8.48
CA PRO A 14 -15.98 -7.46 -7.39
C PRO A 14 -15.24 -7.18 -6.09
N LEU A 15 -15.74 -6.21 -5.32
CA LEU A 15 -15.14 -5.79 -4.04
C LEU A 15 -14.90 -6.96 -3.07
N ALA A 16 -15.86 -7.88 -2.94
CA ALA A 16 -15.72 -9.03 -2.05
C ALA A 16 -14.52 -9.92 -2.40
N GLN A 17 -14.22 -10.09 -3.70
CA GLN A 17 -13.05 -10.84 -4.14
C GLN A 17 -11.76 -10.06 -3.87
N ALA A 18 -11.77 -8.74 -4.06
CA ALA A 18 -10.63 -7.88 -3.79
C ALA A 18 -10.29 -7.87 -2.29
N GLU A 19 -11.29 -7.72 -1.43
CA GLU A 19 -11.14 -7.78 0.03
C GLU A 19 -10.58 -9.12 0.50
N ALA A 20 -11.17 -10.23 0.03
CA ALA A 20 -10.77 -11.57 0.40
C ALA A 20 -9.33 -11.90 -0.01
N ALA A 21 -8.80 -11.24 -1.04
CA ALA A 21 -7.42 -11.46 -1.48
C ALA A 21 -6.43 -10.45 -0.88
N ILE A 22 -6.77 -9.15 -0.91
CA ILE A 22 -5.86 -8.05 -0.53
C ILE A 22 -5.75 -7.91 0.99
N LEU A 23 -6.85 -8.13 1.73
CA LEU A 23 -6.90 -7.97 3.18
C LEU A 23 -6.63 -9.28 3.94
N ASP A 24 -6.39 -10.38 3.22
CA ASP A 24 -6.04 -11.68 3.82
C ASP A 24 -4.57 -11.74 4.23
N VAL A 25 -4.15 -10.82 5.10
CA VAL A 25 -2.82 -10.86 5.70
C VAL A 25 -2.78 -11.90 6.81
N ARG A 26 -1.86 -12.85 6.69
CA ARG A 26 -1.63 -13.92 7.67
C ARG A 26 -0.18 -13.95 8.12
N THR A 27 0.04 -14.44 9.33
CA THR A 27 1.38 -14.77 9.82
C THR A 27 1.91 -16.01 9.09
N GLY A 28 3.22 -16.08 8.92
CA GLY A 28 3.85 -17.18 8.21
C GLY A 28 5.36 -16.99 8.06
N PRO A 29 6.09 -18.07 7.72
CA PRO A 29 7.51 -17.99 7.39
C PRO A 29 7.76 -17.10 6.15
N PRO A 30 9.02 -16.73 5.86
CA PRO A 30 9.38 -15.97 4.67
C PRO A 30 8.74 -16.54 3.40
N GLY A 31 8.19 -15.69 2.53
CA GLY A 31 7.49 -16.09 1.32
C GLY A 31 6.11 -16.74 1.50
N GLN A 32 5.64 -16.97 2.73
CA GLN A 32 4.29 -17.52 3.02
C GLN A 32 3.37 -16.53 3.74
N GLY A 33 3.90 -15.39 4.20
CA GLY A 33 3.07 -14.29 4.69
C GLY A 33 2.35 -13.61 3.54
N HIS A 34 1.01 -13.60 3.57
CA HIS A 34 0.16 -13.01 2.53
C HIS A 34 0.17 -11.46 2.51
N VAL A 35 1.32 -10.83 2.77
CA VAL A 35 1.53 -9.39 2.58
C VAL A 35 2.00 -9.14 1.14
N TRP A 36 1.35 -9.78 0.18
CA TRP A 36 1.81 -9.80 -1.21
C TRP A 36 1.67 -8.44 -1.91
N LEU A 37 0.85 -7.54 -1.36
CA LEU A 37 0.70 -6.15 -1.81
C LEU A 37 2.04 -5.39 -1.87
N LEU A 38 3.02 -5.81 -1.08
CA LEU A 38 4.31 -5.13 -0.90
C LEU A 38 5.47 -5.88 -1.56
N GLY A 39 5.18 -6.95 -2.30
CA GLY A 39 6.17 -7.88 -2.81
C GLY A 39 6.42 -9.05 -1.86
N ASP A 40 7.41 -9.88 -2.21
CA ASP A 40 7.70 -11.10 -1.46
C ASP A 40 8.44 -10.76 -0.16
N THR A 41 7.87 -11.17 0.98
CA THR A 41 8.50 -10.92 2.28
C THR A 41 9.75 -11.77 2.44
N THR A 42 10.86 -11.13 2.80
CA THR A 42 12.16 -11.80 3.02
C THR A 42 12.29 -12.40 4.43
N GLY A 43 11.41 -12.00 5.34
CA GLY A 43 11.33 -12.52 6.70
C GLY A 43 9.92 -13.02 7.05
N ALA A 44 9.80 -13.61 8.24
CA ALA A 44 8.52 -14.05 8.76
C ALA A 44 7.57 -12.86 9.00
N VAL A 45 6.29 -13.06 8.71
CA VAL A 45 5.22 -12.13 9.08
C VAL A 45 4.69 -12.55 10.44
N THR A 46 4.72 -11.63 11.40
CA THR A 46 4.33 -11.88 12.81
C THR A 46 3.32 -10.83 13.30
N GLY A 47 2.64 -11.07 14.42
CA GLY A 47 1.61 -10.18 14.98
C GLY A 47 0.19 -10.67 14.72
N GLY A 48 -0.73 -9.75 14.44
CA GLY A 48 -2.14 -9.99 14.11
C GLY A 48 -3.14 -9.63 15.22
N PRO A 49 -4.46 -9.62 14.94
CA PRO A 49 -5.07 -9.84 13.61
C PRO A 49 -5.19 -8.56 12.75
N GLN A 50 -4.94 -7.40 13.35
CA GLN A 50 -5.03 -6.08 12.68
C GLN A 50 -3.68 -5.42 12.46
N ARG A 51 -2.64 -5.80 13.22
CA ARG A 51 -1.30 -5.21 13.11
C ARG A 51 -0.25 -6.29 13.00
N PHE A 52 0.49 -6.29 11.91
CA PHE A 52 1.55 -7.25 11.62
C PHE A 52 2.90 -6.54 11.49
N THR A 53 3.97 -7.30 11.68
CA THR A 53 5.33 -6.90 11.37
C THR A 53 5.86 -7.81 10.28
N ALA A 54 6.45 -7.21 9.24
CA ALA A 54 7.07 -7.94 8.14
C ALA A 54 8.46 -7.38 7.85
N MET A 55 9.27 -8.21 7.20
CA MET A 55 10.56 -7.81 6.64
C MET A 55 10.47 -7.83 5.12
N LEU A 56 10.84 -6.72 4.48
CA LEU A 56 10.98 -6.58 3.04
C LEU A 56 12.44 -6.20 2.74
N GLY A 57 13.21 -7.13 2.18
CA GLY A 57 14.67 -7.01 2.15
C GLY A 57 15.24 -6.91 3.58
N ASN A 58 15.94 -5.82 3.86
CA ASN A 58 16.50 -5.51 5.17
C ASN A 58 15.64 -4.52 5.99
N TYR A 59 14.46 -4.15 5.48
CA TYR A 59 13.60 -3.15 6.11
C TYR A 59 12.48 -3.82 6.91
N ARG A 60 12.37 -3.42 8.18
CA ARG A 60 11.21 -3.76 9.01
C ARG A 60 10.08 -2.78 8.74
N LEU A 61 8.90 -3.30 8.50
CA LEU A 61 7.68 -2.52 8.28
C LEU A 61 6.54 -3.04 9.14
N THR A 62 5.66 -2.13 9.53
CA THR A 62 4.38 -2.46 10.18
C THR A 62 3.29 -2.46 9.14
N VAL A 63 2.44 -3.48 9.14
CA VAL A 63 1.25 -3.60 8.29
C VAL A 63 0.03 -3.49 9.19
N ASP A 64 -0.80 -2.49 8.97
CA ASP A 64 -2.09 -2.34 9.63
C ASP A 64 -3.20 -2.76 8.66
N VAL A 65 -4.10 -3.64 9.07
CA VAL A 65 -5.25 -4.11 8.29
C VAL A 65 -6.51 -3.79 9.08
N ASP A 66 -7.35 -2.94 8.50
CA ASP A 66 -8.69 -2.62 9.01
C ASP A 66 -9.71 -3.14 8.01
N ARG A 67 -10.33 -4.27 8.37
CA ARG A 67 -11.31 -4.97 7.51
C ARG A 67 -12.66 -4.28 7.49
N GLU A 68 -13.00 -3.55 8.54
CA GLU A 68 -14.25 -2.78 8.59
C GLU A 68 -14.18 -1.58 7.64
N ARG A 69 -13.03 -0.90 7.60
CA ARG A 69 -12.77 0.22 6.69
C ARG A 69 -12.23 -0.20 5.33
N ARG A 70 -11.95 -1.49 5.13
CA ARG A 70 -11.36 -2.06 3.91
C ARG A 70 -10.05 -1.39 3.53
N THR A 71 -9.21 -1.18 4.54
CA THR A 71 -7.91 -0.55 4.37
C THR A 71 -6.77 -1.45 4.79
N ILE A 72 -5.68 -1.36 4.06
CA ILE A 72 -4.38 -1.91 4.44
C ILE A 72 -3.34 -0.82 4.34
N ALA A 73 -2.62 -0.58 5.43
CA ALA A 73 -1.61 0.45 5.51
C ALA A 73 -0.27 -0.15 5.90
N THR A 74 0.78 0.49 5.43
CA THR A 74 2.16 0.09 5.67
C THR A 74 2.91 1.27 6.18
N GLN A 75 3.67 1.06 7.25
CA GLN A 75 4.50 2.08 7.83
C GLN A 75 5.96 1.63 7.77
N GLY A 76 6.78 2.46 7.12
CA GLY A 76 8.21 2.26 6.96
C GLY A 76 8.97 3.43 7.58
N GLY A 77 9.99 3.12 8.38
CA GLY A 77 10.75 4.14 9.09
C GLY A 77 9.88 4.98 10.02
N TRP A 78 10.33 6.22 10.29
CA TRP A 78 9.71 7.10 11.27
C TRP A 78 8.72 8.12 10.68
N TRP A 79 8.59 8.19 9.35
CA TRP A 79 7.81 9.24 8.67
C TRP A 79 6.84 8.73 7.59
N TYR A 80 7.07 7.57 6.98
CA TYR A 80 6.30 7.12 5.82
C TYR A 80 5.16 6.19 6.23
N ARG A 81 3.94 6.50 5.77
CA ARG A 81 2.80 5.58 5.79
C ARG A 81 2.09 5.56 4.43
N GLY A 82 2.07 4.41 3.76
CA GLY A 82 1.28 4.19 2.54
C GLY A 82 0.03 3.38 2.86
N GLU A 83 -1.14 3.87 2.51
CA GLU A 83 -2.44 3.26 2.81
C GLU A 83 -3.20 2.99 1.51
N TYR A 84 -3.69 1.77 1.36
CA TYR A 84 -4.58 1.36 0.29
C TYR A 84 -5.99 1.20 0.86
N ALA A 85 -6.96 1.86 0.24
CA ALA A 85 -8.38 1.72 0.53
C ALA A 85 -9.09 1.05 -0.65
N LEU A 86 -9.98 0.10 -0.35
CA LEU A 86 -10.80 -0.59 -1.33
C LEU A 86 -12.25 -0.08 -1.24
N GLU A 87 -12.77 0.39 -2.36
CA GLU A 87 -14.12 0.96 -2.47
C GLU A 87 -14.88 0.31 -3.63
N PRO A 88 -16.21 0.15 -3.53
CA PRO A 88 -17.01 -0.32 -4.65
C PRO A 88 -17.02 0.72 -5.80
N ALA A 89 -16.90 0.23 -7.04
CA ALA A 89 -16.98 1.03 -8.26
C ALA A 89 -17.84 0.29 -9.31
N GLY A 90 -19.16 0.26 -9.07
CA GLY A 90 -20.07 -0.56 -9.87
C GLY A 90 -19.77 -2.06 -9.69
N PRO A 91 -19.59 -2.84 -10.77
CA PRO A 91 -19.19 -4.24 -10.69
C PRO A 91 -17.69 -4.44 -10.35
N HIS A 92 -16.94 -3.35 -10.26
CA HIS A 92 -15.50 -3.34 -10.10
C HIS A 92 -15.08 -2.78 -8.73
N THR A 93 -13.78 -2.79 -8.46
CA THR A 93 -13.21 -2.28 -7.21
C THR A 93 -12.31 -1.10 -7.51
N ARG A 94 -12.53 0.04 -6.84
CA ARG A 94 -11.58 1.14 -6.81
C ARG A 94 -10.57 0.90 -5.71
N VAL A 95 -9.29 0.99 -6.07
CA VAL A 95 -8.17 0.99 -5.15
C VAL A 95 -7.61 2.40 -5.08
N THR A 96 -7.55 2.97 -3.89
CA THR A 96 -6.98 4.29 -3.64
C THR A 96 -5.75 4.18 -2.77
N HIS A 97 -4.59 4.58 -3.28
CA HIS A 97 -3.36 4.66 -2.52
C HIS A 97 -3.11 6.09 -2.04
N ARG A 98 -2.94 6.25 -0.72
CA ARG A 98 -2.62 7.52 -0.07
C ARG A 98 -1.32 7.40 0.70
N VAL A 99 -0.44 8.37 0.53
CA VAL A 99 0.78 8.48 1.34
C VAL A 99 0.64 9.59 2.36
N TYR A 100 0.88 9.26 3.62
CA TYR A 100 0.87 10.20 4.72
C TYR A 100 2.27 10.36 5.31
N ASN A 101 2.54 11.56 5.81
CA ASN A 101 3.70 11.82 6.65
C ASN A 101 3.30 11.69 8.12
N VAL A 102 3.70 10.58 8.75
CA VAL A 102 3.42 10.25 10.16
C VAL A 102 4.52 10.69 11.12
N ALA A 103 5.50 11.47 10.64
CA ALA A 103 6.54 12.03 11.50
C ALA A 103 5.94 12.84 12.65
N GLY A 104 6.47 12.57 13.86
CA GLY A 104 6.19 13.36 15.05
C GLY A 104 6.63 14.83 14.89
N PRO A 105 6.07 15.76 15.69
CA PRO A 105 6.36 17.19 15.56
C PRO A 105 7.86 17.52 15.63
N ALA A 106 8.59 16.82 16.50
CA ALA A 106 10.02 17.06 16.73
C ALA A 106 10.95 16.54 15.62
N THR A 107 10.50 15.59 14.81
CA THR A 107 11.33 14.97 13.77
C THR A 107 10.91 15.38 12.36
N ARG A 108 9.70 15.92 12.18
CA ARG A 108 9.12 16.27 10.87
C ARG A 108 10.03 17.14 9.97
N TRP A 109 10.88 17.97 10.56
CA TRP A 109 11.86 18.79 9.83
C TRP A 109 12.91 17.97 9.05
N GLY A 110 13.17 16.72 9.46
CA GLY A 110 14.12 15.82 8.79
C GLY A 110 13.55 15.09 7.56
N VAL A 111 12.23 15.15 7.32
CA VAL A 111 11.59 14.43 6.20
C VAL A 111 12.04 14.93 4.82
N PRO A 112 12.15 16.25 4.56
CA PRO A 112 12.68 16.76 3.30
C PRO A 112 14.12 16.30 3.03
N LEU A 113 14.93 16.14 4.09
CA LEU A 113 16.30 15.65 3.98
C LEU A 113 16.36 14.15 3.66
N ALA A 114 15.53 13.34 4.32
CA ALA A 114 15.46 11.90 4.10
C ALA A 114 14.91 11.51 2.71
N ASN A 115 14.07 12.37 2.12
CA ASN A 115 13.38 12.09 0.85
C ASN A 115 13.92 12.91 -0.33
N ARG A 116 15.20 13.34 -0.28
CA ARG A 116 15.88 14.16 -1.31
C ARG A 116 15.02 15.33 -1.81
N LEU A 117 14.48 16.13 -0.89
CA LEU A 117 13.64 17.30 -1.15
C LEU A 117 12.37 17.01 -1.96
N PHE A 118 11.86 15.78 -1.97
CA PHE A 118 10.65 15.37 -2.70
C PHE A 118 10.72 15.53 -4.23
N ILE A 119 11.89 15.87 -4.79
CA ILE A 119 12.05 16.04 -6.23
C ILE A 119 11.86 14.68 -6.89
N GLY A 120 10.84 14.56 -7.74
CA GLY A 120 10.48 13.30 -8.40
C GLY A 120 9.71 12.30 -7.51
N PHE A 121 9.46 12.60 -6.24
CA PHE A 121 8.76 11.69 -5.33
C PHE A 121 7.36 11.33 -5.83
N GLN A 122 6.60 12.31 -6.32
CA GLN A 122 5.26 12.05 -6.86
C GLN A 122 5.30 11.17 -8.12
N ALA A 123 6.22 11.45 -9.05
CA ALA A 123 6.38 10.67 -10.28
C ALA A 123 6.81 9.23 -9.95
N GLN A 124 7.80 9.06 -9.06
CA GLN A 124 8.27 7.75 -8.63
C GLN A 124 7.20 6.97 -7.86
N THR A 125 6.48 7.63 -6.94
CA THR A 125 5.40 7.00 -6.17
C THR A 125 4.23 6.62 -7.07
N ARG A 126 3.92 7.43 -8.09
CA ARG A 126 2.91 7.10 -9.11
C ARG A 126 3.36 5.91 -9.97
N ALA A 127 4.61 5.87 -10.42
CA ALA A 127 5.14 4.73 -11.17
C ALA A 127 5.12 3.45 -10.33
N SER A 128 5.61 3.52 -9.09
CA SER A 128 5.56 2.39 -8.15
C SER A 128 4.13 1.94 -7.87
N PHE A 129 3.18 2.87 -7.69
CA PHE A 129 1.77 2.54 -7.55
C PHE A 129 1.23 1.81 -8.79
N ALA A 130 1.52 2.32 -9.99
CA ALA A 130 1.11 1.66 -11.23
C ALA A 130 1.66 0.23 -11.34
N ASP A 131 2.91 0.01 -10.98
CA ASP A 131 3.53 -1.32 -10.98
C ASP A 131 2.91 -2.24 -9.93
N THR A 132 2.68 -1.74 -8.71
CA THR A 132 2.01 -2.48 -7.64
C THR A 132 0.60 -2.89 -8.04
N VAL A 133 -0.22 -1.99 -8.62
CA VAL A 133 -1.58 -2.37 -9.05
C VAL A 133 -1.53 -3.33 -10.24
N ARG A 134 -0.60 -3.18 -11.19
CA ARG A 134 -0.42 -4.18 -12.27
C ARG A 134 -0.07 -5.56 -11.72
N ASP A 135 0.76 -5.63 -10.69
CA ASP A 135 1.06 -6.89 -10.00
C ASP A 135 -0.18 -7.47 -9.31
N MET A 136 -1.01 -6.63 -8.67
CA MET A 136 -2.33 -7.06 -8.18
C MET A 136 -3.19 -7.63 -9.31
N GLY A 137 -3.24 -6.95 -10.45
CA GLY A 137 -3.95 -7.41 -11.65
C GLY A 137 -3.54 -8.82 -12.06
N LYS A 138 -2.24 -9.04 -12.20
CA LYS A 138 -1.66 -10.35 -12.56
C LYS A 138 -1.99 -11.43 -11.53
N ARG A 139 -1.78 -11.16 -10.24
CA ARG A 139 -2.00 -12.12 -9.15
C ARG A 139 -3.48 -12.49 -8.99
N LEU A 140 -4.37 -11.52 -9.18
CA LEU A 140 -5.82 -11.72 -9.08
C LEU A 140 -6.45 -12.21 -10.39
N GLY A 141 -5.68 -12.32 -11.46
CA GLY A 141 -6.20 -12.73 -12.78
C GLY A 141 -7.19 -11.72 -13.38
N CYS A 142 -7.05 -10.43 -13.05
CA CYS A 142 -7.98 -9.38 -13.48
C CYS A 142 -7.27 -8.29 -14.29
N ARG A 143 -8.06 -7.52 -15.04
CA ARG A 143 -7.57 -6.31 -15.69
C ARG A 143 -7.55 -5.14 -14.72
N VAL A 144 -6.66 -4.21 -15.02
CA VAL A 144 -6.45 -2.99 -14.23
C VAL A 144 -6.57 -1.80 -15.16
N SER A 145 -7.38 -0.82 -14.75
CA SER A 145 -7.44 0.49 -15.39
C SER A 145 -6.83 1.53 -14.45
N LEU A 146 -5.80 2.21 -14.92
CA LEU A 146 -5.23 3.37 -14.25
C LEU A 146 -5.89 4.62 -14.86
N PRO A 147 -6.41 5.56 -14.07
CA PRO A 147 -6.83 6.84 -14.60
C PRO A 147 -5.63 7.53 -15.25
N ASP A 148 -5.87 8.18 -16.37
CA ASP A 148 -4.86 8.97 -17.05
C ASP A 148 -4.18 9.93 -16.07
N PRO A 149 -2.86 10.16 -16.20
CA PRO A 149 -2.17 11.11 -15.33
C PRO A 149 -2.84 12.48 -15.48
N VAL A 150 -3.49 12.95 -14.42
CA VAL A 150 -3.97 14.34 -14.34
C VAL A 150 -2.74 15.22 -14.49
N ALA A 151 -2.62 15.89 -15.63
CA ALA A 151 -1.59 16.91 -15.85
C ALA A 151 -1.70 17.92 -14.69
N THR A 152 -0.66 17.97 -13.86
CA THR A 152 -0.52 18.99 -12.80
C THR A 152 0.71 19.80 -13.12
#